data_AF-A0A6B2TFL6-F1
#
_entry.id   AF-A0A6B2TFL6-F1
#
_cell.length_a   1.000
_cell.length_b   1.000
_cell.length_c   1.000
_cell.angle_alpha   90.00
_cell.angle_beta   90.00
_cell.angle_gamma   90.00
#
_symmetry.space_group_name_H-M   'P 1'
#
loop_
_entity.id
_entity.type
_entity.pdbx_description
1 polymer ?
#
loop_
_entity_poly.entity_id
_entity_poly.type
_entity_poly.pdbx_seq_one_letter_code
_entity_poly.pdbx_strand_id
1 'polypeptide(L)' 'RSAGLTVSGEWAENPALRSAAAQVVAALEYRGIFDLDFRRDAETGDYHLIDFNPRPGAQFRLFADGTDTDVVRALHLDLT' A
#
# COMPACT_ATOMS: atom_id res chain seq x y z
N ARG A 1 -2.22 -19.41 -11.74
CA ARG A 1 -1.06 -18.62 -12.24
C ARG A 1 -0.44 -17.95 -11.03
N SER A 2 0.77 -18.34 -10.63
CA SER A 2 1.50 -17.65 -9.56
C SER A 2 2.02 -16.33 -10.12
N ALA A 3 1.67 -15.20 -9.50
CA ALA A 3 2.39 -13.96 -9.74
C ALA A 3 3.80 -14.14 -9.14
N GLY A 4 4.85 -13.91 -9.93
CA GLY A 4 6.23 -13.92 -9.45
C GLY A 4 6.54 -12.69 -8.59
N LEU A 5 7.77 -12.63 -8.04
CA LEU A 5 8.28 -11.39 -7.45
C LEU A 5 8.19 -10.25 -8.48
N THR A 6 7.88 -9.03 -8.05
CA THR A 6 7.92 -7.84 -8.92
C THR A 6 9.30 -7.71 -9.54
N VAL A 7 9.41 -8.00 -10.84
CA VAL A 7 10.69 -7.92 -11.60
C VAL A 7 10.86 -6.55 -12.24
N SER A 8 9.75 -5.83 -12.45
CA SER A 8 9.68 -4.47 -12.97
C SER A 8 8.44 -3.79 -12.42
N GLY A 9 8.60 -2.55 -11.98
CA GLY A 9 7.53 -1.72 -11.46
C GLY A 9 7.91 -0.25 -11.60
N GLU A 10 6.91 0.59 -11.78
CA GLU A 10 7.04 2.03 -11.72
C GLU A 10 6.12 2.57 -10.63
N TRP A 11 6.50 3.71 -10.06
CA TRP A 11 5.61 4.45 -9.19
C TRP A 11 4.79 5.41 -10.04
N ALA A 12 3.48 5.37 -9.87
CA ALA A 12 2.54 6.25 -10.55
C ALA A 12 1.48 6.75 -9.57
N GLU A 13 1.12 8.02 -9.69
CA GLU A 13 -0.01 8.57 -8.94
C GLU A 13 -1.32 7.93 -9.41
N ASN A 14 -2.12 7.47 -8.44
CA ASN A 14 -3.41 6.87 -8.71
C ASN A 14 -4.45 7.35 -7.68
N PRO A 15 -5.14 8.48 -7.95
CA PRO A 15 -6.10 9.06 -7.02
C PRO A 15 -7.27 8.13 -6.67
N ALA A 16 -7.71 7.31 -7.63
CA ALA A 16 -8.79 6.34 -7.41
C ALA A 16 -8.37 5.28 -6.39
N LEU A 17 -7.17 4.72 -6.56
CA LEU A 17 -6.61 3.73 -5.64
C LEU A 17 -6.36 4.32 -4.24
N ARG A 18 -5.84 5.56 -4.18
CA ARG A 18 -5.66 6.29 -2.91
C ARG A 18 -6.98 6.48 -2.17
N SER A 19 -8.05 6.86 -2.88
CA SER A 19 -9.38 7.03 -2.31
C SER A 19 -9.94 5.71 -1.77
N ALA A 20 -9.82 4.63 -2.55
CA ALA A 20 -10.26 3.30 -2.14
C ALA A 20 -9.52 2.83 -0.88
N ALA A 21 -8.19 2.96 -0.84
CA ALA A 21 -7.38 2.62 0.33
C ALA A 21 -7.79 3.42 1.58
N ALA A 22 -7.97 4.75 1.44
CA ALA A 22 -8.38 5.60 2.54
C ALA A 22 -9.76 5.23 3.11
N GLN A 23 -10.72 4.88 2.24
CA GLN A 23 -12.05 4.42 2.66
C GLN A 23 -11.99 3.12 3.47
N VAL A 24 -11.18 2.14 3.02
CA VAL A 24 -11.00 0.88 3.75
C VAL A 24 -10.40 1.12 5.13
N VAL A 25 -9.32 1.89 5.21
CA VAL A 25 -8.62 2.18 6.48
C VAL A 25 -9.53 2.93 7.46
N ALA A 26 -10.29 3.91 6.97
CA ALA A 26 -11.24 4.66 7.78
C ALA A 26 -12.38 3.77 8.30
N ALA A 27 -12.94 2.91 7.46
CA ALA A 27 -14.03 2.01 7.85
C ALA A 27 -13.61 0.97 8.89
N LEU A 28 -12.32 0.58 8.90
CA LEU A 28 -11.75 -0.34 9.88
C LEU A 28 -11.23 0.36 11.14
N GLU A 29 -11.25 1.70 11.18
CA GLU A 29 -10.61 2.52 12.22
C GLU A 29 -9.15 2.09 12.49
N TYR A 30 -8.46 1.62 11.43
CA TYR A 30 -7.14 1.03 11.57
C TYR A 30 -6.08 2.13 11.75
N ARG A 31 -5.22 1.95 12.76
CA ARG A 31 -4.07 2.81 13.03
C ARG A 31 -2.77 2.00 13.05
N GLY A 32 -1.81 2.43 12.25
CA GLY A 32 -0.50 1.81 12.13
C GLY A 32 -0.08 1.68 10.66
N ILE A 33 1.03 1.00 10.42
CA ILE A 33 1.49 0.70 9.06
C ILE A 33 0.70 -0.48 8.51
N PHE A 34 0.41 -0.42 7.22
CA PHE A 34 -0.25 -1.46 6.46
C PHE A 34 0.26 -1.48 5.02
N ASP A 35 -0.05 -2.55 4.33
CA ASP A 35 0.20 -2.78 2.91
C ASP A 35 -1.09 -3.34 2.30
N LEU A 36 -1.48 -2.87 1.11
CA LEU A 36 -2.73 -3.26 0.47
C LEU A 36 -2.45 -3.75 -0.95
N ASP A 37 -2.98 -4.92 -1.27
CA ASP A 37 -2.92 -5.46 -2.61
C ASP A 37 -4.26 -5.24 -3.32
N PHE A 38 -4.22 -4.51 -4.42
CA PHE A 38 -5.37 -4.34 -5.31
C PHE A 38 -5.08 -4.99 -6.66
N ARG A 39 -6.13 -5.58 -7.23
CA ARG A 39 -6.12 -6.02 -8.62
C ARG A 39 -7.05 -5.13 -9.43
N ARG A 40 -6.49 -4.54 -10.49
CA ARG A 40 -7.28 -3.84 -11.50
C ARG A 40 -7.98 -4.85 -12.39
N ASP A 41 -9.29 -4.74 -12.52
CA ASP A 41 -10.08 -5.44 -13.51
C ASP A 41 -9.79 -4.83 -14.90
N ALA A 42 -9.52 -5.67 -15.90
CA ALA A 42 -9.08 -5.20 -17.21
C ALA A 42 -10.23 -4.68 -18.08
N GLU A 43 -11.46 -5.15 -17.84
CA GLU A 43 -12.64 -4.84 -18.65
C GLU A 43 -13.31 -3.55 -18.16
N THR A 44 -13.48 -3.45 -16.84
CA THR A 44 -14.14 -2.32 -16.16
C THR A 44 -13.16 -1.23 -15.77
N GLY A 45 -11.90 -1.60 -15.49
CA GLY A 45 -10.89 -0.70 -14.94
C GLY A 45 -10.98 -0.51 -13.43
N ASP A 46 -11.92 -1.17 -12.76
CA ASP A 46 -12.14 -1.08 -11.32
C ASP A 46 -11.01 -1.74 -10.53
N TYR A 47 -10.77 -1.27 -9.30
CA TYR A 47 -9.78 -1.85 -8.40
C TYR A 47 -10.47 -2.67 -7.32
N HIS A 48 -10.12 -3.95 -7.24
CA HIS A 48 -10.61 -4.86 -6.22
C HIS A 48 -9.52 -5.14 -5.19
N LEU A 49 -9.84 -4.92 -3.92
CA LEU A 49 -8.95 -5.29 -2.82
C LEU A 49 -8.83 -6.82 -2.77
N ILE A 50 -7.59 -7.32 -2.74
CA ILE A 50 -7.26 -8.74 -2.69
C ILE A 50 -6.76 -9.13 -1.30
N ASP A 51 -5.94 -8.27 -0.68
CA ASP A 51 -5.40 -8.52 0.64
C ASP A 51 -5.19 -7.23 1.44
N PHE A 52 -5.42 -7.31 2.74
CA PHE A 52 -5.11 -6.27 3.72
C PHE A 52 -4.03 -6.81 4.65
N ASN A 53 -2.82 -6.28 4.55
CA ASN A 53 -1.70 -6.69 5.37
C ASN A 53 -1.46 -5.62 6.47
N PRO A 54 -1.86 -5.85 7.73
CA PRO A 54 -1.66 -4.91 8.84
C PRO A 54 -0.20 -4.92 9.34
N ARG A 55 0.74 -4.73 8.42
CA ARG A 55 2.19 -4.79 8.63
C ARG A 55 2.90 -4.12 7.44
N PRO A 56 4.19 -3.78 7.56
CA PRO A 56 5.00 -3.38 6.41
C PRO A 56 4.99 -4.43 5.29
N GLY A 57 4.86 -3.95 4.05
CA GLY A 57 4.97 -4.76 2.84
C GLY A 57 6.41 -5.21 2.57
N ALA A 58 6.60 -6.25 1.75
CA ALA A 58 7.93 -6.81 1.48
C ALA A 58 8.89 -5.81 0.82
N GLN A 59 8.35 -4.84 0.08
CA GLN A 59 9.12 -3.85 -0.68
C GLN A 59 9.20 -2.48 0.02
N PHE A 60 8.87 -2.40 1.32
CA PHE A 60 8.69 -1.12 2.01
C PHE A 60 9.88 -0.15 1.91
N ARG A 61 11.11 -0.66 1.79
CA ARG A 61 12.35 0.14 1.67
C ARG A 61 12.47 0.91 0.35
N LEU A 62 11.64 0.58 -0.65
CA LEU A 62 11.53 1.36 -1.88
C LEU A 62 10.78 2.67 -1.66
N PHE A 63 10.03 2.79 -0.55
CA PHE A 63 9.18 3.94 -0.25
C PHE A 63 9.75 4.71 0.95
N ALA A 64 10.29 5.88 0.66
CA ALA A 64 10.72 6.85 1.67
C ALA A 64 10.24 8.25 1.28
N ASP A 65 10.06 9.12 2.27
CA ASP A 65 9.76 10.53 2.03
C ASP A 65 11.00 11.34 1.59
N GLY A 66 10.84 12.65 1.38
CA GLY A 66 11.93 13.55 0.97
C GLY A 66 13.05 13.72 2.01
N THR A 67 12.94 13.07 3.17
CA THR A 67 13.94 13.04 4.25
C THR A 67 14.48 11.62 4.51
N ASP A 68 14.28 10.70 3.56
CA ASP A 68 14.63 9.28 3.64
C ASP A 68 13.86 8.49 4.72
N THR A 69 12.76 9.01 5.26
CA THR A 69 11.93 8.31 6.26
C THR A 69 11.05 7.26 5.58
N ASP A 70 11.37 5.98 5.83
CA ASP A 70 10.53 4.85 5.43
C ASP A 70 9.39 4.59 6.44
N VAL A 71 8.44 3.74 6.05
CA VAL A 71 7.25 3.43 6.88
C VAL A 71 7.59 2.78 8.22
N VAL A 72 8.69 2.03 8.34
CA VAL A 72 9.10 1.41 9.60
C VAL A 72 9.69 2.46 10.54
N ARG A 73 10.50 3.38 10.01
CA ARG A 73 10.99 4.53 10.78
C ARG A 73 9.84 5.45 11.22
N ALA A 74 8.88 5.71 10.33
CA ALA A 74 7.67 6.45 10.68
C ALA A 74 6.87 5.78 11.81
N LEU A 75 6.70 4.45 11.76
CA LEU A 75 6.04 3.69 12.82
C LEU A 75 6.79 3.79 14.15
N HIS A 76 8.13 3.68 14.11
CA HIS A 76 8.95 3.81 15.30
C HIS A 76 8.72 5.18 15.96
N LEU A 77 8.74 6.27 15.18
CA LEU A 77 8.51 7.64 15.66
C LEU A 77 7.06 7.88 16.17
N ASP A 78 6.04 7.20 15.64
CA ASP A 78 4.65 7.30 16.17
C ASP A 78 4.52 6.58 17.53
N LEU A 79 5.36 5.57 17.79
CA LEU A 79 5.29 4.72 18.98
C LEU A 79 6.24 5.12 20.12
N THR A 80 7.22 6.01 19.87
CA THR A 80 8.24 6.43 20.86
C THR A 80 8.31 7.94 20.99
#